data_AF-A0A7Y3NQW9-F1
#
_entry.id   AF-A0A7Y3NQW9-F1
#
_cell.length_a   1.000
_cell.length_b   1.000
_cell.length_c   1.000
_cell.angle_alpha   90.00
_cell.angle_beta   90.00
_cell.angle_gamma   90.00
#
_symmetry.space_group_name_H-M   'P 1'
#
loop_
_entity.id
_entity.type
_entity.pdbx_description
1 polymer ?
#
loop_
_entity_poly.entity_id
_entity_poly.type
_entity_poly.pdbx_seq_one_letter_code
_entity_poly.pdbx_strand_id
1 'polypeptide(L)'
;GLASLFIADEFTHTAAPIQPVADQNIRRGLNWLMNNFHPHNTDIYVLYGYARVGLACGLQNFGESNWYNLLASELLKLQGRRGEWHAGIVGPPQVDSDIIGTAYAMLVLDRGLNPIVFNKLQYSAHYYGQWNARPRDDANLTSWMSRTFETPLNWQVVNIASPVRDWLDSPILYIAGHKDPHFSPVELAKLKAYVDAGGIVFSNSDGGSQTFTTAMARYAQEIAGPQYKVVKLPPSSLIYTMQPWFHLQRPPWLLAVSNGSRYLWIISPRDMAAAWQQRLFGIKEDWEIAANFYFYATGKAPLANRLQSLVVAPPAAKPKVAIHIAHIKFKGNWNPEPGAWPRMARLAAADFATALTVHNQAIHSLDAHTMPLAVLGGTGTIRLTPVQIAHLRAYLNNGGTLLVDSVGGHSAFTAAFQAVQTELYPGTLMRQLPAHSRIYTGRMPRGVDASVVHYRKFYTEKNGAKSDPDLMGIKRHGRWVVLFSSEDITSGLLGTNTWGIAGYMPASAQKLVRNIIGYVIAEHVSAPRVIENAAAR
;
A
#
# COMPACT_ATOMS: atom_id res chain seq x y z
N GLY A 1 3.85 35.92 1.66
CA GLY A 1 2.47 36.31 1.30
C GLY A 1 1.57 35.11 1.11
N LEU A 2 1.79 34.30 0.07
CA LEU A 2 0.85 33.25 -0.35
C LEU A 2 0.46 32.23 0.74
N ALA A 3 1.42 31.72 1.53
CA ALA A 3 1.10 30.80 2.62
C ALA A 3 0.17 31.43 3.66
N SER A 4 0.35 32.72 3.97
CA SER A 4 -0.52 33.46 4.89
C SER A 4 -1.93 33.64 4.33
N LEU A 5 -2.08 33.80 3.01
CA LEU A 5 -3.40 33.84 2.38
C LEU A 5 -4.12 32.50 2.51
N PHE A 6 -3.44 31.37 2.32
CA PHE A 6 -4.03 30.04 2.57
C PHE A 6 -4.43 29.82 4.02
N ILE A 7 -3.63 30.33 4.97
CA ILE A 7 -3.98 30.25 6.38
C ILE A 7 -5.19 31.14 6.66
N ALA A 8 -5.26 32.36 6.12
CA ALA A 8 -6.42 33.23 6.26
C ALA A 8 -7.69 32.60 5.66
N ASP A 9 -7.57 32.01 4.46
CA ASP A 9 -8.61 31.26 3.75
C ASP A 9 -9.24 30.18 4.63
N GLU A 10 -8.42 29.51 5.46
CA GLU A 10 -8.84 28.50 6.43
C GLU A 10 -9.82 29.03 7.49
N PHE A 11 -9.71 30.31 7.85
CA PHE A 11 -10.56 30.92 8.86
C PHE A 11 -11.71 31.75 8.27
N THR A 12 -11.60 32.19 7.00
CA THR A 12 -12.62 33.04 6.36
C THR A 12 -13.62 32.25 5.51
N HIS A 13 -13.21 31.15 4.88
CA HIS A 13 -14.10 30.30 4.08
C HIS A 13 -14.59 29.10 4.89
N THR A 14 -15.37 29.37 5.94
CA THR A 14 -16.01 28.32 6.74
C THR A 14 -17.23 27.71 6.05
N ALA A 15 -17.80 28.38 5.04
CA ALA A 15 -18.90 27.83 4.26
C ALA A 15 -18.51 26.50 3.57
N ALA A 16 -19.48 25.61 3.38
CA ALA A 16 -19.30 24.31 2.73
C ALA A 16 -20.06 24.23 1.40
N PRO A 17 -19.79 25.13 0.42
CA PRO A 17 -20.52 25.12 -0.84
C PRO A 17 -20.24 23.83 -1.62
N ILE A 18 -21.22 23.42 -2.43
CA ILE A 18 -21.08 22.28 -3.33
C ILE A 18 -20.36 22.69 -4.62
N GLN A 19 -20.46 23.97 -5.01
CA GLN A 19 -19.68 24.53 -6.10
C GLN A 19 -18.37 25.12 -5.58
N PRO A 20 -17.23 24.86 -6.24
CA PRO A 20 -15.95 25.44 -5.86
C PRO A 20 -15.98 26.96 -5.96
N VAL A 21 -15.58 27.64 -4.88
CA VAL A 21 -15.43 29.10 -4.84
C VAL A 21 -13.93 29.40 -4.84
N ALA A 22 -13.46 30.06 -5.89
CA ALA A 22 -12.04 30.38 -6.04
C ALA A 22 -11.72 31.76 -5.48
N ASP A 23 -10.78 31.84 -4.54
CA ASP A 23 -10.11 33.10 -4.24
C ASP A 23 -9.16 33.45 -5.39
N GLN A 24 -9.44 34.56 -6.08
CA GLN A 24 -8.66 34.95 -7.25
C GLN A 24 -7.22 35.34 -6.92
N ASN A 25 -6.94 35.86 -5.74
CA ASN A 25 -5.60 36.27 -5.32
C ASN A 25 -4.75 35.04 -5.00
N ILE A 26 -5.31 34.07 -4.28
CA ILE A 26 -4.65 32.78 -4.03
C ILE A 26 -4.38 32.07 -5.35
N ARG A 27 -5.37 32.02 -6.25
CA ARG A 27 -5.22 31.40 -7.58
C ARG A 27 -4.09 32.06 -8.39
N ARG A 28 -4.05 33.39 -8.45
CA ARG A 28 -2.99 34.13 -9.16
C ARG A 28 -1.62 33.89 -8.52
N GLY A 29 -1.55 33.92 -7.19
CA GLY A 29 -0.31 33.67 -6.45
C GLY A 29 0.23 32.26 -6.64
N LEU A 30 -0.64 31.24 -6.62
CA LEU A 30 -0.26 29.85 -6.92
C LEU A 30 0.27 29.71 -8.34
N ASN A 31 -0.44 30.25 -9.34
CA ASN A 31 0.00 30.18 -10.73
C ASN A 31 1.35 30.86 -10.93
N TRP A 32 1.56 32.02 -10.29
CA TRP A 32 2.85 32.70 -10.30
C TRP A 32 3.93 31.82 -9.67
N LEU A 33 3.68 31.24 -8.49
CA LEU A 33 4.65 30.37 -7.82
C LEU A 33 5.01 29.16 -8.68
N MET A 34 4.03 28.50 -9.30
CA MET A 34 4.27 27.34 -10.17
C MET A 34 5.20 27.68 -11.34
N ASN A 35 5.13 28.91 -11.86
CA ASN A 35 5.98 29.39 -12.96
C ASN A 35 7.32 29.99 -12.51
N ASN A 36 7.50 30.28 -11.22
CA ASN A 36 8.68 30.95 -10.65
C ASN A 36 9.27 30.17 -9.47
N PHE A 37 9.11 28.84 -9.48
CA PHE A 37 9.67 27.98 -8.45
C PHE A 37 11.16 27.74 -8.73
N HIS A 38 12.03 28.26 -7.86
CA HIS A 38 13.48 28.16 -7.98
C HIS A 38 14.07 27.36 -6.80
N PRO A 39 14.10 26.02 -6.88
CA PRO A 39 14.53 25.18 -5.77
C PRO A 39 16.02 25.33 -5.41
N HIS A 40 16.87 25.77 -6.35
CA HIS A 40 18.32 25.95 -6.18
C HIS A 40 18.71 27.30 -5.55
N ASN A 41 17.77 27.97 -4.87
CA ASN A 41 18.07 29.26 -4.24
C ASN A 41 18.98 29.06 -3.02
N THR A 42 20.01 29.89 -2.90
CA THR A 42 20.94 29.87 -1.75
C THR A 42 20.37 30.57 -0.51
N ASP A 43 19.31 31.36 -0.68
CA ASP A 43 18.56 31.98 0.42
C ASP A 43 17.62 30.93 1.05
N ILE A 44 17.99 30.46 2.24
CA ILE A 44 17.23 29.42 2.97
C ILE A 44 15.88 29.96 3.45
N TYR A 45 15.74 31.27 3.67
CA TYR A 45 14.44 31.86 4.01
C TYR A 45 13.46 31.74 2.84
N VAL A 46 13.93 31.86 1.60
CA VAL A 46 13.12 31.60 0.40
C VAL A 46 12.72 30.13 0.32
N LEU A 47 13.63 29.19 0.56
CA LEU A 47 13.32 27.76 0.59
C LEU A 47 12.27 27.42 1.65
N TYR A 48 12.40 28.01 2.84
CA TYR A 48 11.38 27.91 3.89
C TYR A 48 10.04 28.53 3.48
N GLY A 49 10.07 29.66 2.74
CA GLY A 49 8.89 30.26 2.13
C GLY A 49 8.13 29.28 1.21
N TYR A 50 8.85 28.57 0.33
CA TYR A 50 8.27 27.54 -0.53
C TYR A 50 7.67 26.38 0.27
N ALA A 51 8.41 25.87 1.27
CA ALA A 51 7.91 24.79 2.13
C ALA A 51 6.61 25.18 2.86
N ARG A 52 6.52 26.42 3.37
CA ARG A 52 5.28 26.93 3.99
C ARG A 52 4.10 26.95 3.02
N VAL A 53 4.31 27.33 1.76
CA VAL A 53 3.23 27.28 0.78
C VAL A 53 2.81 25.83 0.52
N GLY A 54 3.77 24.92 0.36
CA GLY A 54 3.51 23.50 0.07
C GLY A 54 2.69 22.85 1.19
N LEU A 55 3.08 23.10 2.44
CA LEU A 55 2.34 22.64 3.62
C LEU A 55 0.95 23.28 3.74
N ALA A 56 0.82 24.57 3.40
CA ALA A 56 -0.45 25.28 3.53
C ALA A 56 -1.49 24.85 2.47
N CYS A 57 -1.08 24.70 1.21
CA CYS A 57 -1.98 24.32 0.11
C CYS A 57 -2.10 22.81 -0.12
N GLY A 58 -1.22 22.02 0.51
CA GLY A 58 -1.16 20.57 0.36
C GLY A 58 -0.60 20.09 -0.98
N LEU A 59 -0.24 20.96 -1.94
CA LEU A 59 0.27 20.50 -3.24
C LEU A 59 1.56 19.67 -3.08
N GLN A 60 1.58 18.47 -3.67
CA GLN A 60 2.80 17.67 -3.73
C GLN A 60 3.85 18.30 -4.66
N ASN A 61 3.39 18.92 -5.76
CA ASN A 61 4.26 19.48 -6.80
C ASN A 61 4.01 20.98 -7.00
N PHE A 62 5.09 21.72 -7.25
CA PHE A 62 5.05 23.05 -7.84
C PHE A 62 5.47 22.93 -9.31
N GLY A 63 4.51 23.14 -10.23
CA GLY A 63 4.69 22.72 -11.61
C GLY A 63 4.86 21.21 -11.70
N GLU A 64 5.91 20.75 -12.36
CA GLU A 64 6.25 19.32 -12.48
C GLU A 64 7.15 18.80 -11.35
N SER A 65 7.55 19.68 -10.44
CA SER A 65 8.60 19.42 -9.46
C SER A 65 8.04 19.10 -8.09
N ASN A 66 8.41 17.94 -7.54
CA ASN A 66 8.12 17.61 -6.14
C ASN A 66 8.96 18.53 -5.23
N TRP A 67 8.28 19.51 -4.61
CA TRP A 67 8.96 20.59 -3.91
C TRP A 67 9.79 20.07 -2.75
N TYR A 68 9.29 19.10 -1.98
CA TYR A 68 9.99 18.64 -0.79
C TYR A 68 11.26 17.88 -1.13
N ASN A 69 11.18 16.94 -2.08
CA ASN A 69 12.34 16.15 -2.49
C ASN A 69 13.46 17.03 -3.03
N LEU A 70 13.10 18.06 -3.81
CA LEU A 70 14.08 19.01 -4.34
C LEU A 70 14.66 19.89 -3.24
N LEU A 71 13.83 20.52 -2.40
CA LEU A 71 14.33 21.36 -1.32
C LEU A 71 15.21 20.58 -0.33
N ALA A 72 14.82 19.35 0.03
CA ALA A 72 15.62 18.50 0.90
C ALA A 72 16.97 18.14 0.25
N SER A 73 16.97 17.79 -1.05
CA SER A 73 18.20 17.50 -1.77
C SER A 73 19.14 18.72 -1.84
N GLU A 74 18.60 19.91 -2.09
CA GLU A 74 19.40 21.14 -2.14
C GLU A 74 19.94 21.51 -0.76
N LEU A 75 19.13 21.43 0.30
CA LEU A 75 19.58 21.66 1.67
C LEU A 75 20.72 20.71 2.04
N LEU A 76 20.63 19.41 1.71
CA LEU A 76 21.71 18.46 2.00
C LEU A 76 23.02 18.81 1.29
N LYS A 77 22.99 19.44 0.12
CA LYS A 77 24.19 19.92 -0.58
C LYS A 77 24.79 21.18 0.06
N LEU A 78 23.94 22.03 0.65
CA LEU A 78 24.34 23.27 1.31
C LEU A 78 24.80 23.08 2.76
N GLN A 79 24.68 21.87 3.31
CA GLN A 79 25.05 21.59 4.70
C GLN A 79 26.56 21.73 4.91
N GLY A 80 26.94 22.53 5.91
CA GLY A 80 28.30 22.72 6.36
C GLY A 80 28.89 21.49 7.06
N ARG A 81 30.22 21.48 7.23
CA ARG A 81 30.93 20.32 7.79
C ARG A 81 30.58 20.01 9.24
N ARG A 82 30.11 20.99 10.02
CA ARG A 82 29.67 20.80 11.41
C ARG A 82 28.16 20.54 11.50
N GLY A 83 27.50 20.37 10.35
CA GLY A 83 26.07 20.12 10.24
C GLY A 83 25.21 21.38 10.20
N GLU A 84 25.82 22.57 10.13
CA GLU A 84 25.16 23.86 10.08
C GLU A 84 24.66 24.23 8.66
N TRP A 85 23.76 25.20 8.56
CA TRP A 85 23.37 25.82 7.30
C TRP A 85 23.51 27.33 7.38
N HIS A 86 24.14 27.93 6.38
CA HIS A 86 24.24 29.38 6.25
C HIS A 86 22.98 29.95 5.60
N ALA A 87 22.33 30.96 6.19
CA ALA A 87 21.03 31.45 5.73
C ALA A 87 21.03 32.03 4.31
N GLY A 88 22.17 32.53 3.83
CA GLY A 88 22.29 33.12 2.48
C GLY A 88 21.51 34.42 2.28
N ILE A 89 21.13 35.08 3.37
CA ILE A 89 20.40 36.36 3.40
C ILE A 89 21.37 37.53 3.61
N VAL A 90 21.04 38.69 3.02
CA VAL A 90 21.71 39.96 3.34
C VAL A 90 21.11 40.49 4.64
N GLY A 91 21.85 40.36 5.75
CA GLY A 91 21.45 40.85 7.07
C GLY A 91 22.49 41.78 7.70
N PRO A 92 22.15 42.47 8.81
CA PRO A 92 23.12 43.25 9.57
C PRO A 92 24.31 42.38 10.02
N PRO A 93 25.54 42.93 10.13
CA PRO A 93 26.74 42.15 10.46
C PRO A 93 26.67 41.40 11.80
N GLN A 94 25.77 41.80 12.71
CA GLN A 94 25.64 41.20 14.04
C GLN A 94 24.76 39.94 14.07
N VAL A 95 24.18 39.52 12.95
CA VAL A 95 23.26 38.39 12.89
C VAL A 95 24.01 37.10 12.57
N ASP A 96 23.88 36.10 13.43
CA ASP A 96 24.43 34.75 13.18
C ASP A 96 23.62 34.04 12.07
N SER A 97 24.13 34.16 10.85
CA SER A 97 23.56 33.57 9.64
C SER A 97 23.50 32.04 9.71
N ASP A 98 24.41 31.41 10.45
CA ASP A 98 24.48 29.94 10.55
C ASP A 98 23.39 29.42 11.49
N ILE A 99 23.11 30.12 12.61
CA ILE A 99 22.00 29.77 13.50
C ILE A 99 20.66 29.93 12.78
N ILE A 100 20.47 31.05 12.07
CA ILE A 100 19.22 31.31 11.33
C ILE A 100 19.02 30.31 10.19
N GLY A 101 20.06 30.08 9.39
CA GLY A 101 20.00 29.15 8.27
C GLY A 101 19.73 27.73 8.75
N THR A 102 20.38 27.31 9.83
CA THR A 102 20.13 26.01 10.48
C THR A 102 18.67 25.92 10.96
N ALA A 103 18.15 26.95 11.62
CA ALA A 103 16.76 26.95 12.08
C ALA A 103 15.78 26.79 10.90
N TYR A 104 15.93 27.55 9.82
CA TYR A 104 15.05 27.43 8.66
C TYR A 104 15.22 26.11 7.90
N ALA A 105 16.46 25.62 7.73
CA ALA A 105 16.73 24.33 7.10
C ALA A 105 16.05 23.19 7.87
N MET A 106 16.17 23.18 9.20
CA MET A 106 15.49 22.21 10.06
C MET A 106 13.97 22.30 9.94
N LEU A 107 13.40 23.51 9.86
CA LEU A 107 11.96 23.67 9.65
C LEU A 107 11.47 23.10 8.31
N VAL A 108 12.27 23.19 7.25
CA VAL A 108 11.96 22.59 5.95
C VAL A 108 12.07 21.07 6.01
N LEU A 109 13.19 20.57 6.51
CA LEU A 109 13.50 19.14 6.55
C LEU A 109 12.52 18.39 7.46
N ASP A 110 12.28 18.86 8.67
CA ASP A 110 11.43 18.20 9.67
C ASP A 110 9.96 18.21 9.27
N ARG A 111 9.36 19.40 9.09
CA ARG A 111 7.92 19.52 8.81
C ARG A 111 7.53 18.91 7.47
N GLY A 112 8.45 18.95 6.52
CA GLY A 112 8.25 18.34 5.22
C GLY A 112 8.23 16.82 5.26
N LEU A 113 8.84 16.15 6.26
CA LEU A 113 8.88 14.68 6.40
C LEU A 113 7.61 14.06 6.97
N ASN A 114 6.75 14.87 7.61
CA ASN A 114 5.56 14.38 8.29
C ASN A 114 4.76 13.40 7.41
N PRO A 115 4.38 12.24 7.94
CA PRO A 115 3.65 11.23 7.19
C PRO A 115 2.36 11.73 6.55
N ILE A 116 2.04 11.23 5.35
CA ILE A 116 0.83 11.59 4.63
C ILE A 116 -0.27 10.56 4.88
N VAL A 117 -1.38 10.98 5.47
CA VAL A 117 -2.54 10.11 5.72
C VAL A 117 -3.47 10.04 4.52
N PHE A 118 -3.69 11.19 3.86
CA PHE A 118 -4.60 11.34 2.73
C PHE A 118 -3.90 12.01 1.56
N ASN A 119 -4.01 11.36 0.39
CA ASN A 119 -3.78 11.98 -0.90
C ASN A 119 -5.13 12.42 -1.47
N LYS A 120 -5.42 13.72 -1.51
CA LYS A 120 -6.60 14.24 -2.20
C LYS A 120 -6.35 14.27 -3.71
N LEU A 121 -7.19 13.59 -4.48
CA LEU A 121 -7.02 13.47 -5.91
C LEU A 121 -7.57 14.71 -6.62
N GLN A 122 -6.68 15.51 -7.21
CA GLN A 122 -7.03 16.53 -8.18
C GLN A 122 -7.31 15.88 -9.53
N TYR A 123 -8.58 15.79 -9.91
CA TYR A 123 -9.03 15.27 -11.22
C TYR A 123 -9.55 16.35 -12.17
N SER A 124 -9.35 17.63 -11.84
CA SER A 124 -9.67 18.74 -12.74
C SER A 124 -8.46 19.64 -12.95
N ALA A 125 -8.45 20.41 -14.05
CA ALA A 125 -7.33 21.28 -14.41
C ALA A 125 -7.01 22.36 -13.36
N HIS A 126 -8.00 22.84 -12.60
CA HIS A 126 -7.82 23.95 -11.67
C HIS A 126 -7.81 23.50 -10.21
N TYR A 127 -7.05 24.25 -9.39
CA TYR A 127 -6.97 24.02 -7.94
C TYR A 127 -8.33 24.16 -7.25
N TYR A 128 -9.09 25.19 -7.62
CA TYR A 128 -10.49 25.37 -7.23
C TYR A 128 -11.39 24.72 -8.30
N GLY A 129 -11.45 23.38 -8.27
CA GLY A 129 -12.25 22.58 -9.19
C GLY A 129 -13.22 21.67 -8.44
N GLN A 130 -14.01 20.88 -9.18
CA GLN A 130 -15.06 20.02 -8.59
C GLN A 130 -14.55 19.09 -7.48
N TRP A 131 -13.30 18.64 -7.61
CA TRP A 131 -12.59 17.83 -6.63
C TRP A 131 -12.29 18.54 -5.30
N ASN A 132 -12.38 19.88 -5.29
CA ASN A 132 -11.97 20.76 -4.20
C ASN A 132 -13.02 21.82 -3.87
N ALA A 133 -14.30 21.45 -3.89
CA ALA A 133 -15.38 22.33 -3.42
C ALA A 133 -15.18 22.75 -1.95
N ARG A 134 -14.43 21.94 -1.19
CA ARG A 134 -13.99 22.19 0.18
C ARG A 134 -12.47 22.21 0.27
N PRO A 135 -11.83 23.37 0.07
CA PRO A 135 -10.37 23.47 0.00
C PRO A 135 -9.63 23.13 1.29
N ARG A 136 -10.32 23.06 2.43
CA ARG A 136 -9.74 22.91 3.78
C ARG A 136 -10.30 21.72 4.54
N ASP A 137 -11.05 20.83 3.90
CA ASP A 137 -11.60 19.62 4.53
C ASP A 137 -10.49 18.72 5.10
N ASP A 138 -9.55 18.27 4.27
CA ASP A 138 -8.43 17.41 4.66
C ASP A 138 -7.46 18.11 5.60
N ALA A 139 -7.25 19.42 5.42
CA ALA A 139 -6.43 20.23 6.31
C ALA A 139 -7.00 20.22 7.73
N ASN A 140 -8.29 20.50 7.87
CA ASN A 140 -8.95 20.49 9.17
C ASN A 140 -9.02 19.07 9.76
N LEU A 141 -9.34 18.06 8.96
CA LEU A 141 -9.38 16.65 9.37
C LEU A 141 -8.02 16.18 9.90
N THR A 142 -6.96 16.38 9.12
CA THR A 142 -5.61 15.94 9.48
C THR A 142 -5.07 16.73 10.69
N SER A 143 -5.39 18.02 10.78
CA SER A 143 -5.06 18.86 11.93
C SER A 143 -5.76 18.37 13.21
N TRP A 144 -7.03 17.94 13.10
CA TRP A 144 -7.75 17.28 14.20
C TRP A 144 -7.09 15.95 14.57
N MET A 145 -6.85 15.05 13.62
CA MET A 145 -6.20 13.76 13.87
C MET A 145 -4.82 13.93 14.54
N SER A 146 -4.02 14.88 14.06
CA SER A 146 -2.69 15.15 14.62
C SER A 146 -2.74 15.56 16.08
N ARG A 147 -3.72 16.41 16.45
CA ARG A 147 -3.95 16.80 17.85
C ARG A 147 -4.50 15.64 18.68
N THR A 148 -5.45 14.90 18.14
CA THR A 148 -6.12 13.79 18.86
C THR A 148 -5.16 12.65 19.19
N PHE A 149 -4.18 12.38 18.32
CA PHE A 149 -3.24 11.27 18.50
C PHE A 149 -1.81 11.72 18.83
N GLU A 150 -1.60 13.02 19.06
CA GLU A 150 -0.29 13.62 19.35
C GLU A 150 0.80 13.18 18.38
N THR A 151 0.41 12.93 17.12
CA THR A 151 1.28 12.42 16.07
C THR A 151 1.24 13.42 14.91
N PRO A 152 2.38 13.94 14.45
CA PRO A 152 2.40 14.80 13.27
C PRO A 152 1.89 14.05 12.05
N LEU A 153 0.77 14.49 11.47
CA LEU A 153 0.18 13.92 10.26
C LEU A 153 -0.06 15.05 9.26
N ASN A 154 0.11 14.73 7.99
CA ASN A 154 -0.12 15.62 6.85
C ASN A 154 -1.11 14.99 5.87
N TRP A 155 -1.62 15.86 5.00
CA TRP A 155 -2.36 15.51 3.80
C TRP A 155 -1.63 16.15 2.62
N GLN A 156 -1.88 15.65 1.41
CA GLN A 156 -1.40 16.32 0.21
C GLN A 156 -2.37 16.13 -0.95
N VAL A 157 -2.25 16.99 -1.95
CA VAL A 157 -2.95 16.91 -3.22
C VAL A 157 -2.04 16.22 -4.23
N VAL A 158 -2.56 15.17 -4.86
CA VAL A 158 -1.92 14.51 -6.00
C VAL A 158 -2.75 14.72 -7.26
N ASN A 159 -2.09 14.94 -8.39
CA ASN A 159 -2.78 15.19 -9.65
C ASN A 159 -3.08 13.86 -10.36
N ILE A 160 -4.26 13.76 -10.99
CA ILE A 160 -4.65 12.62 -11.83
C ILE A 160 -3.66 12.41 -12.98
N ALA A 161 -2.95 13.43 -13.44
CA ALA A 161 -1.91 13.34 -14.45
C ALA A 161 -0.60 12.73 -13.91
N SER A 162 -0.27 12.91 -12.62
CA SER A 162 0.97 12.42 -12.01
C SER A 162 1.07 10.89 -12.05
N PRO A 163 2.26 10.30 -12.20
CA PRO A 163 2.41 8.85 -12.20
C PRO A 163 1.94 8.25 -10.86
N VAL A 164 1.37 7.04 -10.91
CA VAL A 164 0.78 6.34 -9.74
C VAL A 164 1.76 6.19 -8.57
N ARG A 165 3.06 6.09 -8.86
CA ARG A 165 4.10 6.00 -7.84
C ARG A 165 4.07 7.19 -6.86
N ASP A 166 3.68 8.38 -7.34
CA ASP A 166 3.58 9.59 -6.54
C ASP A 166 2.34 9.57 -5.63
N TRP A 167 1.37 8.70 -5.93
CA TRP A 167 0.17 8.50 -5.11
C TRP A 167 0.42 7.52 -3.96
N LEU A 168 1.53 6.76 -3.99
CA LEU A 168 1.85 5.73 -2.99
C LEU A 168 2.53 6.27 -1.72
N ASP A 169 2.74 7.59 -1.63
CA ASP A 169 3.21 8.26 -0.41
C ASP A 169 2.17 8.24 0.72
N SER A 170 0.91 7.92 0.38
CA SER A 170 -0.21 7.77 1.31
C SER A 170 -0.90 6.43 1.06
N PRO A 171 -1.41 5.74 2.10
CA PRO A 171 -2.20 4.52 1.90
C PRO A 171 -3.67 4.82 1.53
N ILE A 172 -4.14 6.07 1.67
CA ILE A 172 -5.51 6.47 1.34
C ILE A 172 -5.48 7.55 0.26
N LEU A 173 -6.19 7.29 -0.84
CA LEU A 173 -6.47 8.23 -1.90
C LEU A 173 -7.92 8.73 -1.74
N TYR A 174 -8.07 10.00 -1.41
CA TYR A 174 -9.34 10.65 -1.17
C TYR A 174 -9.88 11.32 -2.45
N ILE A 175 -11.12 11.03 -2.81
CA ILE A 175 -11.81 11.60 -3.98
C ILE A 175 -13.12 12.25 -3.52
N ALA A 176 -13.18 13.58 -3.55
CA ALA A 176 -14.39 14.35 -3.26
C ALA A 176 -15.08 14.80 -4.55
N GLY A 177 -16.40 15.00 -4.50
CA GLY A 177 -17.13 15.65 -5.58
C GLY A 177 -18.64 15.47 -5.50
N HIS A 178 -19.35 16.12 -6.43
CA HIS A 178 -20.82 16.09 -6.49
C HIS A 178 -21.39 15.73 -7.87
N LYS A 179 -20.55 15.48 -8.88
CA LYS A 179 -20.91 15.05 -10.25
C LYS A 179 -19.98 13.94 -10.72
N ASP A 180 -20.42 13.12 -11.68
CA ASP A 180 -19.54 12.12 -12.28
C ASP A 180 -18.24 12.79 -12.81
N PRO A 181 -17.05 12.42 -12.30
CA PRO A 181 -15.78 12.93 -12.81
C PRO A 181 -15.49 12.56 -14.26
N HIS A 182 -16.22 11.57 -14.82
CA HIS A 182 -15.99 11.04 -16.16
C HIS A 182 -14.55 10.57 -16.39
N PHE A 183 -14.01 9.79 -15.45
CA PHE A 183 -12.68 9.21 -15.57
C PHE A 183 -12.56 8.39 -16.85
N SER A 184 -11.55 8.72 -17.65
CA SER A 184 -11.19 7.98 -18.85
C SER A 184 -10.66 6.58 -18.50
N PRO A 185 -10.61 5.64 -19.48
CA PRO A 185 -10.02 4.32 -19.26
C PRO A 185 -8.57 4.37 -18.75
N VAL A 186 -7.79 5.37 -19.19
CA VAL A 186 -6.40 5.57 -18.74
C VAL A 186 -6.36 5.96 -17.25
N GLU A 187 -7.26 6.84 -16.82
CA GLU A 187 -7.34 7.28 -15.43
C GLU A 187 -7.86 6.18 -14.51
N LEU A 188 -8.84 5.39 -14.97
CA LEU A 188 -9.30 4.19 -14.26
C LEU A 188 -8.20 3.14 -14.12
N ALA A 189 -7.36 2.94 -15.15
CA ALA A 189 -6.20 2.07 -15.06
C ALA A 189 -5.20 2.54 -13.99
N LYS A 190 -5.05 3.86 -13.80
CA LYS A 190 -4.19 4.41 -12.74
C LYS A 190 -4.78 4.19 -11.35
N LEU A 191 -6.08 4.41 -11.16
CA LEU A 191 -6.79 4.09 -9.91
C LEU A 191 -6.68 2.60 -9.58
N LYS A 192 -6.84 1.75 -10.59
CA LYS A 192 -6.63 0.31 -10.46
C LYS A 192 -5.20 -0.02 -10.04
N ALA A 193 -4.19 0.57 -10.68
CA ALA A 193 -2.79 0.34 -10.33
C ALA A 193 -2.46 0.79 -8.90
N TYR A 194 -3.04 1.88 -8.42
CA TYR A 194 -2.91 2.34 -7.03
C TYR A 194 -3.50 1.32 -6.04
N VAL A 195 -4.71 0.84 -6.32
CA VAL A 195 -5.38 -0.19 -5.50
C VAL A 195 -4.62 -1.51 -5.54
N ASP A 196 -4.17 -1.96 -6.71
CA ASP A 196 -3.40 -3.19 -6.88
C ASP A 196 -2.04 -3.11 -6.17
N ALA A 197 -1.47 -1.91 -6.02
CA ALA A 197 -0.26 -1.66 -5.23
C ALA A 197 -0.50 -1.61 -3.71
N GLY A 198 -1.74 -1.81 -3.26
CA GLY A 198 -2.11 -1.90 -1.84
C GLY A 198 -2.82 -0.67 -1.28
N GLY A 199 -2.99 0.39 -2.08
CA GLY A 199 -3.73 1.58 -1.69
C GLY A 199 -5.22 1.33 -1.50
N ILE A 200 -5.86 2.22 -0.74
CA ILE A 200 -7.32 2.24 -0.51
C ILE A 200 -7.85 3.56 -1.06
N VAL A 201 -8.94 3.51 -1.81
CA VAL A 201 -9.65 4.73 -2.24
C VAL A 201 -10.79 5.02 -1.27
N PHE A 202 -10.90 6.27 -0.84
CA PHE A 202 -12.04 6.78 -0.08
C PHE A 202 -12.73 7.88 -0.89
N SER A 203 -14.04 7.77 -1.10
CA SER A 203 -14.82 8.80 -1.80
C SER A 203 -15.84 9.48 -0.90
N ASN A 204 -15.91 10.82 -0.94
CA ASN A 204 -16.93 11.61 -0.25
C ASN A 204 -17.87 12.28 -1.24
N SER A 205 -19.17 12.10 -1.03
CA SER A 205 -20.20 12.69 -1.88
C SER A 205 -20.59 14.06 -1.35
N ASP A 206 -20.02 15.10 -1.96
CA ASP A 206 -20.31 16.50 -1.60
C ASP A 206 -21.81 16.79 -1.83
N GLY A 207 -22.44 17.43 -0.85
CA GLY A 207 -23.87 17.68 -0.79
C GLY A 207 -24.74 16.42 -0.65
N GLY A 208 -24.15 15.26 -0.37
CA GLY A 208 -24.86 13.98 -0.40
C GLY A 208 -25.26 13.56 -1.83
N SER A 209 -24.46 13.94 -2.83
CA SER A 209 -24.81 13.72 -4.24
C SER A 209 -24.94 12.23 -4.58
N GLN A 210 -26.17 11.81 -4.91
CA GLN A 210 -26.44 10.47 -5.41
C GLN A 210 -25.78 10.22 -6.77
N THR A 211 -25.68 11.24 -7.63
CA THR A 211 -25.01 11.13 -8.94
C THR A 211 -23.54 10.77 -8.77
N PHE A 212 -22.84 11.45 -7.85
CA PHE A 212 -21.45 11.13 -7.53
C PHE A 212 -21.32 9.75 -6.88
N THR A 213 -22.18 9.43 -5.89
CA THR A 213 -22.19 8.12 -5.22
C THR A 213 -22.31 6.98 -6.23
N THR A 214 -23.26 7.07 -7.17
CA THR A 214 -23.49 6.07 -8.21
C THR A 214 -22.28 5.95 -9.15
N ALA A 215 -21.68 7.07 -9.55
CA ALA A 215 -20.47 7.05 -10.38
C ALA A 215 -19.29 6.38 -9.67
N MET A 216 -19.03 6.71 -8.40
CA MET A 216 -17.94 6.09 -7.63
C MET A 216 -18.18 4.60 -7.41
N ALA A 217 -19.43 4.18 -7.17
CA ALA A 217 -19.77 2.76 -7.05
C ALA A 217 -19.52 2.00 -8.37
N ARG A 218 -19.87 2.61 -9.52
CA ARG A 218 -19.55 2.03 -10.83
C ARG A 218 -18.04 1.88 -11.03
N TYR A 219 -17.25 2.91 -10.77
CA TYR A 219 -15.79 2.85 -10.93
C TYR A 219 -15.14 1.84 -9.99
N ALA A 220 -15.58 1.80 -8.72
CA ALA A 220 -15.13 0.80 -7.75
C ALA A 220 -15.41 -0.63 -8.22
N GLN A 221 -16.60 -0.87 -8.78
CA GLN A 221 -17.00 -2.16 -9.34
C GLN A 221 -16.16 -2.55 -10.57
N GLU A 222 -15.85 -1.59 -11.44
CA GLU A 222 -15.05 -1.79 -12.65
C GLU A 222 -13.60 -2.14 -12.33
N ILE A 223 -12.93 -1.38 -11.46
CA ILE A 223 -11.51 -1.60 -11.14
C ILE A 223 -11.27 -2.87 -10.32
N ALA A 224 -12.23 -3.23 -9.46
CA ALA A 224 -12.15 -4.43 -8.64
C ALA A 224 -12.35 -5.69 -9.49
N GLY A 225 -13.27 -5.62 -10.45
CA GLY A 225 -13.64 -6.73 -11.32
C GLY A 225 -14.96 -7.39 -10.91
N PRO A 226 -15.55 -8.20 -11.81
CA PRO A 226 -16.93 -8.66 -11.72
C PRO A 226 -17.22 -9.57 -10.52
N GLN A 227 -16.20 -10.25 -9.98
CA GLN A 227 -16.34 -11.16 -8.84
C GLN A 227 -16.51 -10.46 -7.48
N TYR A 228 -16.07 -9.20 -7.36
CA TYR A 228 -16.24 -8.43 -6.12
C TYR A 228 -17.42 -7.49 -6.27
N LYS A 229 -18.24 -7.35 -5.22
CA LYS A 229 -19.44 -6.51 -5.28
C LYS A 229 -19.28 -5.29 -4.40
N VAL A 230 -19.76 -4.15 -4.88
CA VAL A 230 -20.00 -2.98 -4.04
C VAL A 230 -21.21 -3.28 -3.16
N VAL A 231 -21.01 -3.25 -1.85
CA VAL A 231 -22.04 -3.55 -0.85
C VAL A 231 -22.08 -2.48 0.23
N LYS A 232 -23.22 -2.35 0.89
CA LYS A 232 -23.31 -1.57 2.14
C LYS A 232 -22.45 -2.25 3.20
N LEU A 233 -21.58 -1.49 3.86
CA LEU A 233 -20.77 -2.02 4.96
C LEU A 233 -21.68 -2.50 6.10
N PRO A 234 -21.50 -3.74 6.58
CA PRO A 234 -22.27 -4.23 7.71
C PRO A 234 -21.86 -3.49 9.00
N PRO A 235 -22.75 -3.35 10.00
CA PRO A 235 -22.43 -2.74 11.28
C PRO A 235 -21.25 -3.41 12.01
N SER A 236 -21.01 -4.71 11.75
CA SER A 236 -19.89 -5.48 12.30
C SER A 236 -18.55 -5.25 11.59
N SER A 237 -18.48 -4.36 10.60
CA SER A 237 -17.22 -4.06 9.91
C SER A 237 -16.15 -3.59 10.90
N LEU A 238 -14.92 -4.06 10.70
CA LEU A 238 -13.75 -3.64 11.49
C LEU A 238 -13.48 -2.12 11.40
N ILE A 239 -13.96 -1.46 10.35
CA ILE A 239 -13.87 -0.01 10.17
C ILE A 239 -14.77 0.73 11.19
N TYR A 240 -15.88 0.15 11.63
CA TYR A 240 -16.77 0.78 12.63
C TYR A 240 -16.40 0.41 14.07
N THR A 241 -15.55 -0.60 14.27
CA THR A 241 -15.29 -1.24 15.56
C THR A 241 -13.79 -1.22 15.92
N MET A 242 -13.13 -0.07 15.74
CA MET A 242 -11.68 0.07 15.85
C MET A 242 -11.21 0.20 17.31
N GLN A 243 -11.11 -0.90 18.04
CA GLN A 243 -10.57 -0.91 19.41
C GLN A 243 -9.04 -0.75 19.45
N PRO A 244 -8.44 -0.10 20.46
CA PRO A 244 -9.06 0.68 21.54
C PRO A 244 -9.42 2.14 21.17
N TRP A 245 -9.39 2.50 19.89
CA TRP A 245 -9.79 3.83 19.40
C TRP A 245 -11.31 3.94 19.27
N PHE A 246 -11.83 4.26 18.08
CA PHE A 246 -13.23 4.59 17.93
C PHE A 246 -14.10 3.37 17.59
N HIS A 247 -15.01 3.07 18.50
CA HIS A 247 -16.19 2.26 18.23
C HIS A 247 -17.37 3.21 17.95
N LEU A 248 -17.80 3.29 16.69
CA LEU A 248 -18.86 4.19 16.29
C LEU A 248 -20.22 3.63 16.72
N GLN A 249 -20.87 4.29 17.68
CA GLN A 249 -22.18 3.89 18.18
C GLN A 249 -23.29 4.09 17.14
N ARG A 250 -23.13 5.09 16.28
CA ARG A 250 -24.07 5.45 15.21
C ARG A 250 -23.31 5.57 13.89
N PRO A 251 -22.74 4.48 13.36
CA PRO A 251 -21.84 4.56 12.23
C PRO A 251 -22.58 5.13 11.01
N PRO A 252 -21.94 6.01 10.23
CA PRO A 252 -22.50 6.43 8.95
C PRO A 252 -22.65 5.21 8.06
N TRP A 253 -23.68 5.17 7.23
CA TRP A 253 -23.77 4.11 6.25
C TRP A 253 -22.78 4.39 5.11
N LEU A 254 -21.96 3.39 4.78
CA LEU A 254 -20.96 3.46 3.73
C LEU A 254 -21.19 2.32 2.73
N LEU A 255 -20.79 2.53 1.48
CA LEU A 255 -20.62 1.46 0.51
C LEU A 255 -19.14 1.08 0.45
N ALA A 256 -18.82 -0.17 0.15
CA ALA A 256 -17.44 -0.58 -0.10
C ALA A 256 -17.36 -1.77 -1.04
N VAL A 257 -16.22 -1.93 -1.69
CA VAL A 257 -15.83 -3.16 -2.38
C VAL A 257 -14.58 -3.74 -1.72
N SER A 258 -14.59 -5.05 -1.51
CA SER A 258 -13.49 -5.81 -0.91
C SER A 258 -13.03 -6.92 -1.85
N ASN A 259 -11.72 -7.18 -1.88
CA ASN A 259 -11.15 -8.34 -2.58
C ASN A 259 -11.16 -9.63 -1.73
N GLY A 260 -11.88 -9.63 -0.60
CA GLY A 260 -11.86 -10.71 0.39
C GLY A 260 -10.74 -10.58 1.43
N SER A 261 -9.59 -9.97 1.12
CA SER A 261 -8.50 -9.73 2.09
C SER A 261 -8.66 -8.37 2.79
N ARG A 262 -8.96 -7.32 2.01
CA ARG A 262 -9.12 -5.94 2.48
C ARG A 262 -10.20 -5.19 1.69
N TYR A 263 -10.54 -3.99 2.14
CA TYR A 263 -11.30 -3.04 1.34
C TYR A 263 -10.39 -2.36 0.31
N LEU A 264 -10.89 -2.24 -0.92
CA LEU A 264 -10.20 -1.57 -2.03
C LEU A 264 -10.69 -0.14 -2.20
N TRP A 265 -12.00 0.07 -2.03
CA TRP A 265 -12.67 1.34 -2.18
C TRP A 265 -13.81 1.45 -1.17
N ILE A 266 -13.87 2.56 -0.44
CA ILE A 266 -14.94 2.92 0.49
C ILE A 266 -15.60 4.22 -0.01
N ILE A 267 -16.93 4.27 -0.01
CA ILE A 267 -17.70 5.40 -0.54
C ILE A 267 -18.65 5.88 0.55
N SER A 268 -18.51 7.15 0.91
CA SER A 268 -19.47 7.90 1.73
C SER A 268 -20.51 8.57 0.83
N PRO A 269 -21.79 8.16 0.93
CA PRO A 269 -22.89 8.80 0.23
C PRO A 269 -23.35 10.10 0.91
N ARG A 270 -22.90 10.32 2.16
CA ARG A 270 -23.10 11.58 2.89
C ARG A 270 -21.89 12.49 2.72
N ASP A 271 -22.08 13.75 3.06
CA ASP A 271 -21.07 14.78 2.98
C ASP A 271 -20.34 14.98 4.31
N MET A 272 -19.33 14.15 4.58
CA MET A 272 -18.47 14.27 5.76
C MET A 272 -17.53 15.48 5.65
N ALA A 273 -17.09 15.77 4.42
CA ALA A 273 -16.21 16.91 4.14
C ALA A 273 -16.82 18.25 4.54
N ALA A 274 -18.14 18.41 4.45
CA ALA A 274 -18.83 19.60 4.96
C ALA A 274 -18.62 19.80 6.46
N ALA A 275 -18.65 18.73 7.26
CA ALA A 275 -18.37 18.79 8.69
C ALA A 275 -16.91 19.14 8.95
N TRP A 276 -15.97 18.59 8.17
CA TRP A 276 -14.54 18.88 8.28
C TRP A 276 -14.20 20.33 7.92
N GLN A 277 -14.71 20.84 6.79
CA GLN A 277 -14.52 22.23 6.34
C GLN A 277 -15.02 23.24 7.39
N GLN A 278 -16.24 23.02 7.91
CA GLN A 278 -16.88 23.90 8.89
C GLN A 278 -16.39 23.67 10.33
N ARG A 279 -15.52 22.68 10.57
CA ARG A 279 -15.06 22.28 11.91
C ARG A 279 -16.23 21.94 12.86
N LEU A 280 -17.26 21.26 12.35
CA LEU A 280 -18.41 20.81 13.13
C LEU A 280 -18.05 19.58 13.98
N PHE A 281 -17.22 19.79 15.00
CA PHE A 281 -16.73 18.72 15.90
C PHE A 281 -17.84 18.01 16.69
N GLY A 282 -19.04 18.60 16.75
CA GLY A 282 -20.22 17.98 17.37
C GLY A 282 -20.72 16.74 16.61
N ILE A 283 -20.42 16.61 15.31
CA ILE A 283 -20.76 15.44 14.49
C ILE A 283 -19.61 14.43 14.57
N LYS A 284 -19.39 13.86 15.75
CA LYS A 284 -18.21 13.06 16.08
C LYS A 284 -17.92 11.95 15.07
N GLU A 285 -18.96 11.26 14.63
CA GLU A 285 -18.84 10.10 13.75
C GLU A 285 -18.19 10.43 12.40
N ASP A 286 -18.35 11.67 11.89
CA ASP A 286 -17.73 12.09 10.63
C ASP A 286 -16.21 12.29 10.78
N TRP A 287 -15.71 12.58 11.99
CA TRP A 287 -14.28 12.71 12.27
C TRP A 287 -13.66 11.37 12.65
N GLU A 288 -14.33 10.63 13.53
CA GLU A 288 -13.87 9.35 14.06
C GLU A 288 -13.78 8.28 12.98
N ILE A 289 -14.70 8.26 12.01
CA ILE A 289 -14.66 7.29 10.90
C ILE A 289 -13.43 7.46 10.01
N ALA A 290 -13.00 8.70 9.77
CA ALA A 290 -11.82 8.98 8.97
C ALA A 290 -10.53 8.55 9.69
N ALA A 291 -10.47 8.74 11.02
CA ALA A 291 -9.39 8.16 11.83
C ALA A 291 -9.40 6.63 11.80
N ASN A 292 -10.56 5.99 11.78
CA ASN A 292 -10.65 4.55 11.62
C ASN A 292 -10.17 4.07 10.25
N PHE A 293 -10.38 4.83 9.16
CA PHE A 293 -9.77 4.52 7.87
C PHE A 293 -8.24 4.54 7.95
N TYR A 294 -7.67 5.54 8.62
CA TYR A 294 -6.23 5.60 8.88
C TYR A 294 -5.72 4.35 9.63
N PHE A 295 -6.31 4.03 10.78
CA PHE A 295 -5.91 2.83 11.54
C PHE A 295 -6.15 1.53 10.77
N TYR A 296 -7.20 1.47 9.96
CA TYR A 296 -7.47 0.35 9.08
C TYR A 296 -6.37 0.20 8.04
N ALA A 297 -5.99 1.29 7.36
CA ALA A 297 -4.98 1.27 6.31
C ALA A 297 -3.58 0.91 6.84
N THR A 298 -3.25 1.33 8.07
CA THR A 298 -1.92 1.13 8.67
C THR A 298 -1.82 -0.08 9.58
N GLY A 299 -2.93 -0.77 9.86
CA GLY A 299 -2.95 -1.85 10.86
C GLY A 299 -2.64 -1.35 12.25
N LYS A 300 -3.01 -0.10 12.54
CA LYS A 300 -2.72 0.63 13.78
C LYS A 300 -1.22 0.83 14.04
N ALA A 301 -0.38 0.75 13.01
CA ALA A 301 1.02 1.18 13.08
C ALA A 301 1.13 2.68 12.75
N PRO A 302 2.18 3.36 13.24
CA PRO A 302 2.53 4.68 12.72
C PRO A 302 2.77 4.63 11.22
N LEU A 303 2.42 5.71 10.52
CA LEU A 303 2.78 5.82 9.11
C LEU A 303 4.29 5.99 8.95
N ALA A 304 4.78 5.44 7.85
CA ALA A 304 6.12 5.71 7.37
C ALA A 304 6.24 7.19 6.98
N ASN A 305 7.44 7.76 7.12
CA ASN A 305 7.67 9.11 6.62
C ASN A 305 7.53 9.13 5.09
N ARG A 306 7.31 10.31 4.49
CA ARG A 306 7.05 10.41 3.04
C ARG A 306 8.19 9.92 2.13
N LEU A 307 9.40 9.75 2.65
CA LEU A 307 10.55 9.24 1.90
C LEU A 307 10.61 7.70 1.91
N GLN A 308 9.87 7.04 2.78
CA GLN A 308 9.76 5.59 2.88
C GLN A 308 8.67 5.06 1.94
N SER A 309 8.94 5.14 0.64
CA SER A 309 8.00 4.73 -0.41
C SER A 309 7.87 3.20 -0.53
N LEU A 310 6.67 2.73 -0.90
CA LEU A 310 6.43 1.34 -1.30
C LEU A 310 6.97 1.00 -2.70
N VAL A 311 7.40 2.03 -3.45
CA VAL A 311 7.98 1.90 -4.78
C VAL A 311 9.32 1.19 -4.70
N VAL A 312 9.44 0.06 -5.39
CA VAL A 312 10.70 -0.68 -5.51
C VAL A 312 11.48 -0.12 -6.70
N ALA A 313 12.68 0.42 -6.44
CA ALA A 313 13.56 0.93 -7.46
C ALA A 313 14.06 -0.20 -8.39
N PRO A 314 14.41 0.10 -9.65
CA PRO A 314 15.08 -0.86 -10.52
C PRO A 314 16.41 -1.36 -9.91
N PRO A 315 16.83 -2.59 -10.20
CA PRO A 315 18.08 -3.13 -9.68
C PRO A 315 19.29 -2.36 -10.24
N ALA A 316 20.29 -2.10 -9.39
CA ALA A 316 21.52 -1.43 -9.80
C ALA A 316 22.35 -2.25 -10.81
N ALA A 317 22.19 -3.57 -10.81
CA ALA A 317 22.84 -4.50 -11.73
C ALA A 317 21.87 -5.58 -12.21
N LYS A 318 22.14 -6.17 -13.38
CA LYS A 318 21.30 -7.22 -13.95
C LYS A 318 21.29 -8.46 -13.01
N PRO A 319 20.11 -9.06 -12.73
CA PRO A 319 20.04 -10.28 -11.93
C PRO A 319 20.90 -11.42 -12.48
N LYS A 320 21.52 -12.20 -11.59
CA LYS A 320 22.45 -13.29 -11.93
C LYS A 320 21.77 -14.66 -12.07
N VAL A 321 20.57 -14.80 -11.52
CA VAL A 321 19.76 -16.02 -11.56
C VAL A 321 18.37 -15.68 -12.02
N ALA A 322 17.73 -16.62 -12.72
CA ALA A 322 16.35 -16.51 -13.13
C ALA A 322 15.54 -17.70 -12.62
N ILE A 323 14.27 -17.47 -12.28
CA ILE A 323 13.30 -18.49 -11.94
C ILE A 323 11.94 -18.10 -12.51
N HIS A 324 11.23 -19.08 -13.04
CA HIS A 324 9.84 -18.93 -13.45
C HIS A 324 8.96 -19.61 -12.39
N ILE A 325 7.86 -18.97 -12.01
CA ILE A 325 6.93 -19.52 -11.05
C ILE A 325 5.52 -19.55 -11.63
N ALA A 326 4.75 -20.55 -11.27
CA ALA A 326 3.34 -20.64 -11.64
C ALA A 326 2.46 -20.07 -10.52
N HIS A 327 1.65 -19.05 -10.81
CA HIS A 327 0.56 -18.63 -9.95
C HIS A 327 -0.71 -19.35 -10.39
N ILE A 328 -1.20 -20.28 -9.56
CA ILE A 328 -2.25 -21.23 -9.95
C ILE A 328 -3.61 -20.52 -10.00
N LYS A 329 -4.21 -20.53 -11.19
CA LYS A 329 -5.58 -20.08 -11.42
C LYS A 329 -6.56 -21.22 -11.15
N PHE A 330 -7.53 -20.97 -10.28
CA PHE A 330 -8.65 -21.88 -10.01
C PHE A 330 -9.98 -21.11 -9.98
N LYS A 331 -11.10 -21.85 -9.96
CA LYS A 331 -12.43 -21.24 -9.81
C LYS A 331 -12.61 -20.73 -8.39
N GLY A 332 -12.60 -19.42 -8.22
CA GLY A 332 -12.71 -18.77 -6.92
C GLY A 332 -11.81 -17.54 -6.85
N ASN A 333 -11.59 -17.04 -5.65
CA ASN A 333 -10.72 -15.89 -5.41
C ASN A 333 -9.24 -16.31 -5.33
N TRP A 334 -8.66 -16.66 -6.49
CA TRP A 334 -7.29 -17.18 -6.62
C TRP A 334 -6.21 -16.10 -6.59
N ASN A 335 -6.58 -14.84 -6.86
CA ASN A 335 -5.65 -13.70 -6.89
C ASN A 335 -6.29 -12.45 -6.26
N PRO A 336 -6.52 -12.45 -4.94
CA PRO A 336 -7.06 -11.30 -4.24
C PRO A 336 -6.15 -10.07 -4.31
N GLU A 337 -4.82 -10.25 -4.29
CA GLU A 337 -3.82 -9.17 -4.26
C GLU A 337 -2.91 -9.20 -5.50
N PRO A 338 -3.40 -8.73 -6.67
CA PRO A 338 -2.71 -8.88 -7.95
C PRO A 338 -1.34 -8.18 -8.03
N GLY A 339 -1.08 -7.16 -7.22
CA GLY A 339 0.22 -6.48 -7.16
C GLY A 339 1.29 -7.18 -6.31
N ALA A 340 0.93 -8.21 -5.52
CA ALA A 340 1.82 -8.86 -4.56
C ALA A 340 3.03 -9.52 -5.23
N TRP A 341 2.78 -10.43 -6.18
CA TRP A 341 3.84 -11.14 -6.91
C TRP A 341 4.62 -10.24 -7.87
N PRO A 342 4.02 -9.29 -8.61
CA PRO A 342 4.77 -8.29 -9.38
C PRO A 342 5.69 -7.42 -8.52
N ARG A 343 5.26 -7.03 -7.31
CA ARG A 343 6.13 -6.32 -6.37
C ARG A 343 7.25 -7.24 -5.84
N MET A 344 6.93 -8.48 -5.50
CA MET A 344 7.91 -9.48 -5.10
C MET A 344 8.98 -9.72 -6.17
N ALA A 345 8.60 -9.71 -7.46
CA ALA A 345 9.54 -9.85 -8.56
C ALA A 345 10.51 -8.67 -8.67
N ARG A 346 10.02 -7.45 -8.43
CA ARG A 346 10.87 -6.25 -8.35
C ARG A 346 11.83 -6.33 -7.16
N LEU A 347 11.36 -6.74 -5.98
CA LEU A 347 12.22 -6.95 -4.81
C LEU A 347 13.27 -8.04 -5.07
N ALA A 348 12.89 -9.15 -5.70
CA ALA A 348 13.82 -10.22 -6.02
C ALA A 348 14.94 -9.75 -6.95
N ALA A 349 14.60 -8.91 -7.93
CA ALA A 349 15.59 -8.33 -8.83
C ALA A 349 16.51 -7.34 -8.09
N ALA A 350 15.93 -6.42 -7.32
CA ALA A 350 16.65 -5.35 -6.61
C ALA A 350 17.54 -5.86 -5.47
N ASP A 351 17.00 -6.72 -4.61
CA ASP A 351 17.62 -7.05 -3.33
C ASP A 351 18.26 -8.44 -3.31
N PHE A 352 17.83 -9.34 -4.20
CA PHE A 352 18.26 -10.75 -4.20
C PHE A 352 19.02 -11.13 -5.48
N ALA A 353 19.25 -10.18 -6.40
CA ALA A 353 19.85 -10.41 -7.72
C ALA A 353 19.21 -11.60 -8.48
N THR A 354 17.89 -11.77 -8.36
CA THR A 354 17.12 -12.87 -8.96
C THR A 354 15.98 -12.34 -9.83
N ALA A 355 15.98 -12.69 -11.12
CA ALA A 355 14.89 -12.40 -12.04
C ALA A 355 13.75 -13.40 -11.80
N LEU A 356 12.63 -12.91 -11.27
CA LEU A 356 11.44 -13.70 -11.01
C LEU A 356 10.38 -13.43 -12.08
N THR A 357 10.01 -14.45 -12.85
CA THR A 357 8.91 -14.37 -13.83
C THR A 357 7.70 -15.14 -13.33
N VAL A 358 6.54 -14.47 -13.24
CA VAL A 358 5.30 -15.05 -12.70
C VAL A 358 4.36 -15.37 -13.86
N HIS A 359 3.91 -16.63 -13.95
CA HIS A 359 2.98 -17.10 -14.97
C HIS A 359 1.66 -17.48 -14.33
N ASN A 360 0.56 -16.85 -14.71
CA ASN A 360 -0.76 -17.26 -14.27
C ASN A 360 -1.18 -18.52 -15.05
N GLN A 361 -1.18 -19.68 -14.40
CA GLN A 361 -1.35 -20.97 -15.08
C GLN A 361 -2.49 -21.79 -14.48
N ALA A 362 -3.16 -22.57 -15.32
CA ALA A 362 -4.04 -23.62 -14.83
C ALA A 362 -3.22 -24.81 -14.32
N ILE A 363 -3.79 -25.61 -13.41
CA ILE A 363 -3.09 -26.75 -12.79
C ILE A 363 -2.56 -27.77 -13.82
N HIS A 364 -3.29 -28.00 -14.91
CA HIS A 364 -2.89 -28.95 -15.96
C HIS A 364 -1.71 -28.45 -16.81
N SER A 365 -1.37 -27.16 -16.73
CA SER A 365 -0.25 -26.53 -17.46
C SER A 365 1.01 -26.40 -16.59
N LEU A 366 1.01 -26.97 -15.39
CA LEU A 366 2.17 -26.92 -14.50
C LEU A 366 3.26 -27.88 -15.01
N ASP A 367 4.49 -27.39 -15.04
CA ASP A 367 5.69 -28.15 -15.38
C ASP A 367 6.81 -27.80 -14.40
N ALA A 368 7.28 -28.80 -13.66
CA ALA A 368 8.30 -28.65 -12.64
C ALA A 368 9.69 -28.31 -13.20
N HIS A 369 9.95 -28.61 -14.48
CA HIS A 369 11.23 -28.32 -15.13
C HIS A 369 11.36 -26.85 -15.52
N THR A 370 10.27 -26.25 -16.00
CA THR A 370 10.24 -24.85 -16.40
C THR A 370 9.79 -23.93 -15.28
N MET A 371 8.85 -24.37 -14.43
CA MET A 371 8.30 -23.60 -13.31
C MET A 371 8.43 -24.40 -12.00
N PRO A 372 9.63 -24.47 -11.39
CA PRO A 372 9.88 -25.34 -10.24
C PRO A 372 9.16 -24.92 -8.95
N LEU A 373 8.59 -23.72 -8.90
CA LEU A 373 7.72 -23.25 -7.82
C LEU A 373 6.34 -22.90 -8.38
N ALA A 374 5.30 -23.44 -7.75
CA ALA A 374 3.92 -23.06 -7.97
C ALA A 374 3.36 -22.45 -6.67
N VAL A 375 2.46 -21.49 -6.82
CA VAL A 375 1.81 -20.76 -5.73
C VAL A 375 0.32 -20.94 -5.85
N LEU A 376 -0.33 -21.32 -4.76
CA LEU A 376 -1.78 -21.44 -4.64
C LEU A 376 -2.24 -20.62 -3.45
N GLY A 377 -2.93 -19.52 -3.70
CA GLY A 377 -3.47 -18.66 -2.64
C GLY A 377 -4.93 -18.33 -2.86
N GLY A 378 -5.64 -18.02 -1.79
CA GLY A 378 -6.99 -17.50 -1.89
C GLY A 378 -7.60 -17.16 -0.54
N THR A 379 -8.79 -16.55 -0.58
CA THR A 379 -9.51 -16.09 0.62
C THR A 379 -10.73 -16.95 0.96
N GLY A 380 -11.08 -17.92 0.11
CA GLY A 380 -12.34 -18.66 0.20
C GLY A 380 -12.15 -20.17 0.03
N THR A 381 -13.23 -20.89 -0.25
CA THR A 381 -13.11 -22.33 -0.47
C THR A 381 -12.41 -22.64 -1.80
N ILE A 382 -11.65 -23.73 -1.81
CA ILE A 382 -11.08 -24.33 -3.03
C ILE A 382 -11.61 -25.77 -3.15
N ARG A 383 -11.96 -26.17 -4.37
CA ARG A 383 -12.28 -27.55 -4.72
C ARG A 383 -11.58 -27.89 -6.03
N LEU A 384 -10.70 -28.86 -6.00
CA LEU A 384 -10.02 -29.37 -7.18
C LEU A 384 -10.73 -30.62 -7.67
N THR A 385 -10.83 -30.79 -8.98
CA THR A 385 -11.36 -32.03 -9.56
C THR A 385 -10.34 -33.16 -9.42
N PRO A 386 -10.75 -34.44 -9.50
CA PRO A 386 -9.81 -35.57 -9.45
C PRO A 386 -8.68 -35.46 -10.49
N VAL A 387 -8.99 -34.93 -11.68
CA VAL A 387 -8.01 -34.65 -12.74
C VAL A 387 -7.01 -33.58 -12.31
N GLN A 388 -7.48 -32.48 -11.70
CA GLN A 388 -6.59 -31.44 -11.17
C GLN A 388 -5.70 -31.95 -10.03
N ILE A 389 -6.25 -32.78 -9.13
CA ILE A 389 -5.47 -33.43 -8.07
C ILE A 389 -4.37 -34.32 -8.68
N ALA A 390 -4.69 -35.11 -9.71
CA ALA A 390 -3.73 -35.97 -10.38
C ALA A 390 -2.59 -35.15 -11.03
N HIS A 391 -2.91 -34.07 -11.75
CA HIS A 391 -1.91 -33.19 -12.35
C HIS A 391 -1.04 -32.49 -11.30
N LEU A 392 -1.64 -31.96 -10.23
CA LEU A 392 -0.89 -31.30 -9.16
C LEU A 392 0.03 -32.29 -8.45
N ARG A 393 -0.43 -33.53 -8.19
CA ARG A 393 0.40 -34.59 -7.62
C ARG A 393 1.57 -34.95 -8.56
N ALA A 394 1.32 -35.06 -9.86
CA ALA A 394 2.37 -35.33 -10.85
C ALA A 394 3.43 -34.21 -10.86
N TYR A 395 3.01 -32.94 -10.88
CA TYR A 395 3.91 -31.79 -10.78
C TYR A 395 4.81 -31.86 -9.54
N LEU A 396 4.23 -32.16 -8.36
CA LEU A 396 4.98 -32.27 -7.11
C LEU A 396 5.97 -33.44 -7.12
N ASN A 397 5.56 -34.59 -7.66
CA ASN A 397 6.40 -35.77 -7.77
C ASN A 397 7.56 -35.58 -8.77
N ASN A 398 7.36 -34.77 -9.82
CA ASN A 398 8.36 -34.48 -10.85
C ASN A 398 9.34 -33.35 -10.46
N GLY A 399 9.40 -32.99 -9.17
CA GLY A 399 10.37 -32.00 -8.67
C GLY A 399 9.78 -30.63 -8.36
N GLY A 400 8.50 -30.41 -8.64
CA GLY A 400 7.82 -29.15 -8.35
C GLY A 400 7.64 -28.92 -6.86
N THR A 401 7.68 -27.66 -6.44
CA THR A 401 7.31 -27.24 -5.08
C THR A 401 6.02 -26.41 -5.14
N LEU A 402 5.12 -26.62 -4.18
CA LEU A 402 3.90 -25.85 -4.03
C LEU A 402 3.97 -25.00 -2.75
N LEU A 403 3.93 -23.69 -2.89
CA LEU A 403 3.65 -22.75 -1.79
C LEU A 403 2.15 -22.49 -1.74
N VAL A 404 1.55 -22.69 -0.58
CA VAL A 404 0.14 -22.43 -0.33
C VAL A 404 -0.03 -21.39 0.76
N ASP A 405 -0.88 -20.39 0.48
CA ASP A 405 -1.09 -19.25 1.36
C ASP A 405 -2.58 -18.98 1.57
N SER A 406 -3.01 -19.01 2.83
CA SER A 406 -4.32 -18.50 3.23
C SER A 406 -4.29 -16.97 3.23
N VAL A 407 -4.51 -16.37 2.06
CA VAL A 407 -4.44 -14.92 1.88
C VAL A 407 -5.44 -14.22 2.80
N GLY A 408 -5.04 -13.18 3.51
CA GLY A 408 -5.81 -12.52 4.58
C GLY A 408 -5.84 -13.27 5.92
N GLY A 409 -5.36 -14.52 5.98
CA GLY A 409 -5.46 -15.42 7.12
C GLY A 409 -6.83 -16.10 7.25
N HIS A 410 -7.51 -16.35 6.12
CA HIS A 410 -8.86 -16.90 6.10
C HIS A 410 -8.91 -18.39 6.45
N SER A 411 -9.55 -18.73 7.58
CA SER A 411 -9.71 -20.11 8.03
C SER A 411 -10.47 -21.01 7.06
N ALA A 412 -11.40 -20.44 6.27
CA ALA A 412 -12.14 -21.17 5.25
C ALA A 412 -11.24 -21.70 4.13
N PHE A 413 -10.22 -20.94 3.71
CA PHE A 413 -9.23 -21.41 2.74
C PHE A 413 -8.30 -22.45 3.37
N THR A 414 -7.85 -22.21 4.61
CA THR A 414 -7.05 -23.18 5.38
C THR A 414 -7.72 -24.56 5.43
N ALA A 415 -8.99 -24.61 5.84
CA ALA A 415 -9.74 -25.86 5.94
C ALA A 415 -9.94 -26.52 4.56
N ALA A 416 -10.24 -25.73 3.52
CA ALA A 416 -10.42 -26.25 2.18
C ALA A 416 -9.13 -26.83 1.59
N PHE A 417 -7.98 -26.20 1.83
CA PHE A 417 -6.71 -26.74 1.37
C PHE A 417 -6.29 -27.99 2.15
N GLN A 418 -6.56 -28.09 3.46
CA GLN A 418 -6.31 -29.30 4.23
C GLN A 418 -7.09 -30.52 3.68
N ALA A 419 -8.31 -30.30 3.17
CA ALA A 419 -9.05 -31.34 2.45
C ALA A 419 -8.36 -31.75 1.13
N VAL A 420 -7.98 -30.75 0.30
CA VAL A 420 -7.21 -30.97 -0.93
C VAL A 420 -5.91 -31.73 -0.67
N GLN A 421 -5.22 -31.41 0.43
CA GLN A 421 -3.98 -32.05 0.82
C GLN A 421 -4.17 -33.55 1.10
N THR A 422 -5.27 -33.91 1.78
CA THR A 422 -5.62 -35.31 2.07
C THR A 422 -5.85 -36.10 0.78
N GLU A 423 -6.42 -35.47 -0.25
CA GLU A 423 -6.55 -36.07 -1.58
C GLU A 423 -5.22 -36.14 -2.32
N LEU A 424 -4.36 -35.12 -2.21
CA LEU A 424 -3.03 -35.11 -2.84
C LEU A 424 -2.13 -36.22 -2.31
N TYR A 425 -2.07 -36.41 -1.00
CA TYR A 425 -1.26 -37.43 -0.34
C TYR A 425 -2.02 -38.11 0.80
N PRO A 426 -2.84 -39.13 0.49
CA PRO A 426 -3.59 -39.87 1.50
C PRO A 426 -2.68 -40.44 2.60
N GLY A 427 -3.10 -40.30 3.85
CA GLY A 427 -2.34 -40.77 5.02
C GLY A 427 -1.08 -39.95 5.38
N THR A 428 -0.76 -38.91 4.62
CA THR A 428 0.34 -37.99 4.95
C THR A 428 -0.21 -36.73 5.59
N LEU A 429 0.29 -36.35 6.76
CA LEU A 429 -0.07 -35.10 7.42
C LEU A 429 1.00 -34.03 7.16
N MET A 430 0.56 -32.78 6.98
CA MET A 430 1.46 -31.63 7.05
C MET A 430 2.07 -31.53 8.45
N ARG A 431 3.36 -31.21 8.53
CA ARG A 431 4.09 -31.02 9.78
C ARG A 431 4.76 -29.66 9.79
N GLN A 432 4.93 -29.06 10.96
CA GLN A 432 5.73 -27.85 11.10
C GLN A 432 7.14 -28.07 10.55
N LEU A 433 7.65 -27.07 9.85
CA LEU A 433 9.05 -27.05 9.45
C LEU A 433 9.92 -26.94 10.71
N PRO A 434 11.02 -27.71 10.80
CA PRO A 434 11.90 -27.64 11.95
C PRO A 434 12.64 -26.30 11.98
N ALA A 435 12.98 -25.79 13.18
CA ALA A 435 13.68 -24.52 13.36
C ALA A 435 15.00 -24.41 12.56
N HIS A 436 15.71 -25.53 12.37
CA HIS A 436 16.94 -25.60 11.58
C HIS A 436 16.70 -25.69 10.06
N SER A 437 15.46 -25.56 9.58
CA SER A 437 15.14 -25.52 8.16
C SER A 437 15.93 -24.40 7.47
N ARG A 438 16.46 -24.69 6.27
CA ARG A 438 17.13 -23.68 5.43
C ARG A 438 16.20 -22.53 5.06
N ILE A 439 14.89 -22.79 4.99
CA ILE A 439 13.87 -21.76 4.72
C ILE A 439 13.81 -20.73 5.86
N TYR A 440 14.07 -21.12 7.11
CA TYR A 440 14.07 -20.22 8.26
C TYR A 440 15.45 -19.61 8.49
N THR A 441 16.48 -20.46 8.57
CA THR A 441 17.85 -20.01 8.87
C THR A 441 18.51 -19.23 7.74
N GLY A 442 17.98 -19.29 6.52
CA GLY A 442 18.57 -18.63 5.36
C GLY A 442 19.92 -19.21 4.92
N ARG A 443 20.34 -20.37 5.46
CA ARG A 443 21.64 -21.01 5.17
C ARG A 443 21.67 -21.63 3.77
N MET A 444 21.66 -20.77 2.76
CA MET A 444 21.72 -21.06 1.32
C MET A 444 22.12 -19.80 0.54
N PRO A 445 22.57 -19.91 -0.72
CA PRO A 445 22.92 -18.74 -1.52
C PRO A 445 21.79 -17.72 -1.58
N ARG A 446 22.12 -16.47 -1.24
CA ARG A 446 21.17 -15.33 -1.21
C ARG A 446 20.02 -15.48 -0.21
N GLY A 447 20.05 -16.46 0.70
CA GLY A 447 19.11 -16.54 1.81
C GLY A 447 19.35 -15.43 2.84
N VAL A 448 18.36 -15.23 3.70
CA VAL A 448 18.41 -14.28 4.84
C VAL A 448 17.89 -14.96 6.08
N ASP A 449 18.33 -14.52 7.25
CA ASP A 449 17.78 -15.04 8.49
C ASP A 449 16.31 -14.61 8.68
N ALA A 450 15.44 -15.62 8.72
CA ALA A 450 14.00 -15.56 8.95
C ALA A 450 13.60 -16.52 10.11
N SER A 451 14.55 -16.88 10.98
CA SER A 451 14.28 -17.66 12.20
C SER A 451 13.42 -16.87 13.20
N VAL A 452 13.51 -15.54 13.14
CA VAL A 452 12.63 -14.62 13.85
C VAL A 452 11.78 -13.85 12.83
N VAL A 453 10.47 -13.87 13.07
CA VAL A 453 9.47 -13.18 12.28
C VAL A 453 8.60 -12.31 13.17
N HIS A 454 8.05 -11.27 12.58
CA HIS A 454 7.00 -10.45 13.19
C HIS A 454 5.67 -10.71 12.51
N TYR A 455 4.63 -10.89 13.32
CA TYR A 455 3.24 -10.99 12.89
C TYR A 455 2.54 -9.63 12.99
N ARG A 456 1.51 -9.44 12.17
CA ARG A 456 0.69 -8.22 12.19
C ARG A 456 0.00 -8.07 13.54
N LYS A 457 -0.25 -6.83 13.95
CA LYS A 457 -0.95 -6.53 15.21
C LYS A 457 -2.32 -7.23 15.32
N PHE A 458 -3.03 -7.37 14.19
CA PHE A 458 -4.32 -8.09 14.17
C PHE A 458 -4.17 -9.57 14.53
N TYR A 459 -3.10 -10.21 14.07
CA TYR A 459 -2.80 -11.59 14.46
C TYR A 459 -2.48 -11.67 15.95
N THR A 460 -1.58 -10.81 16.45
CA THR A 460 -1.11 -10.88 17.84
C THR A 460 -2.21 -10.54 18.84
N GLU A 461 -3.13 -9.61 18.53
CA GLU A 461 -4.29 -9.32 19.39
C GLU A 461 -5.24 -10.52 19.52
N LYS A 462 -5.30 -11.38 18.50
CA LYS A 462 -6.21 -12.55 18.50
C LYS A 462 -5.57 -13.84 19.02
N ASN A 463 -4.28 -14.05 18.75
CA ASN A 463 -3.60 -15.33 18.97
C ASN A 463 -2.48 -15.25 20.01
N GLY A 464 -2.17 -14.06 20.53
CA GLY A 464 -1.01 -13.81 21.37
C GLY A 464 0.25 -13.48 20.58
N ALA A 465 1.25 -12.95 21.29
CA ALA A 465 2.54 -12.62 20.70
C ALA A 465 3.29 -13.90 20.30
N LYS A 466 3.91 -13.87 19.12
CA LYS A 466 4.69 -14.97 18.55
C LYS A 466 5.81 -14.39 17.70
N SER A 467 6.97 -15.05 17.71
CA SER A 467 8.14 -14.63 16.95
C SER A 467 8.74 -15.72 16.07
N ASP A 468 8.28 -16.96 16.19
CA ASP A 468 8.76 -18.08 15.37
C ASP A 468 7.93 -18.23 14.09
N PRO A 469 8.54 -18.53 12.94
CA PRO A 469 7.81 -18.80 11.70
C PRO A 469 7.05 -20.13 11.79
N ASP A 470 5.85 -20.17 11.20
CA ASP A 470 4.93 -21.31 11.33
C ASP A 470 4.45 -21.84 9.98
N LEU A 471 5.41 -22.14 9.11
CA LEU A 471 5.11 -22.90 7.91
C LEU A 471 4.94 -24.37 8.27
N MET A 472 3.88 -24.96 7.73
CA MET A 472 3.72 -26.40 7.66
C MET A 472 4.19 -26.92 6.30
N GLY A 473 4.51 -28.21 6.22
CA GLY A 473 4.91 -28.79 4.95
C GLY A 473 4.78 -30.30 4.87
N ILE A 474 4.90 -30.79 3.63
CA ILE A 474 5.00 -32.21 3.31
C ILE A 474 6.38 -32.46 2.74
N LYS A 475 7.09 -33.43 3.31
CA LYS A 475 8.42 -33.83 2.85
C LYS A 475 8.33 -35.17 2.10
N ARG A 476 8.90 -35.23 0.90
CA ARG A 476 9.02 -36.45 0.08
C ARG A 476 10.42 -36.50 -0.50
N HIS A 477 11.07 -37.68 -0.47
CA HIS A 477 12.42 -37.88 -1.01
C HIS A 477 13.44 -36.82 -0.52
N GLY A 478 13.37 -36.43 0.76
CA GLY A 478 14.28 -35.44 1.33
C GLY A 478 13.94 -33.96 1.05
N ARG A 479 12.95 -33.65 0.20
CA ARG A 479 12.56 -32.29 -0.21
C ARG A 479 11.17 -31.90 0.31
N TRP A 480 10.97 -30.62 0.63
CA TRP A 480 9.64 -30.05 0.86
C TRP A 480 8.90 -29.91 -0.47
N VAL A 481 7.86 -30.72 -0.66
CA VAL A 481 7.03 -30.68 -1.88
C VAL A 481 5.85 -29.73 -1.71
N VAL A 482 5.32 -29.61 -0.50
CA VAL A 482 4.29 -28.63 -0.13
C VAL A 482 4.82 -27.81 1.03
N LEU A 483 4.66 -26.49 0.93
CA LEU A 483 4.84 -25.50 1.98
C LEU A 483 3.51 -24.78 2.14
N PHE A 484 2.96 -24.76 3.35
CA PHE A 484 1.65 -24.22 3.65
C PHE A 484 1.77 -23.19 4.78
N SER A 485 1.10 -22.06 4.59
CA SER A 485 0.94 -21.01 5.59
C SER A 485 -0.54 -20.74 5.84
N SER A 486 -0.98 -20.92 7.09
CA SER A 486 -2.32 -20.47 7.54
C SER A 486 -2.39 -18.97 7.75
N GLU A 487 -1.25 -18.35 8.03
CA GLU A 487 -1.07 -16.91 8.21
C GLU A 487 -0.68 -16.27 6.89
N ASP A 488 -1.33 -15.15 6.55
CA ASP A 488 -1.12 -14.46 5.28
C ASP A 488 0.35 -14.10 5.03
N ILE A 489 0.83 -14.50 3.85
CA ILE A 489 2.09 -14.07 3.25
C ILE A 489 1.83 -13.06 2.13
N THR A 490 0.85 -13.34 1.26
CA THR A 490 0.65 -12.62 -0.01
C THR A 490 0.37 -11.14 0.19
N SER A 491 -0.50 -10.77 1.13
CA SER A 491 -0.78 -9.36 1.39
C SER A 491 0.45 -8.65 2.00
N GLY A 492 1.31 -9.38 2.74
CA GLY A 492 2.62 -8.89 3.17
C GLY A 492 3.58 -8.54 2.02
N LEU A 493 3.47 -9.20 0.86
CA LEU A 493 4.33 -8.91 -0.29
C LEU A 493 4.02 -7.55 -0.94
N LEU A 494 2.81 -7.01 -0.74
CA LEU A 494 2.45 -5.65 -1.15
C LEU A 494 3.20 -4.57 -0.39
N GLY A 495 3.73 -4.89 0.80
CA GLY A 495 4.35 -3.88 1.67
C GLY A 495 3.36 -3.16 2.59
N THR A 496 2.06 -3.46 2.50
CA THR A 496 1.03 -2.79 3.29
C THR A 496 0.73 -3.51 4.60
N ASN A 497 0.20 -2.77 5.57
CA ASN A 497 -0.07 -3.28 6.91
C ASN A 497 -1.57 -3.27 7.28
N THR A 498 -2.48 -3.46 6.33
CA THR A 498 -3.94 -3.34 6.58
C THR A 498 -4.45 -4.14 7.78
N TRP A 499 -5.30 -3.50 8.59
CA TRP A 499 -6.02 -4.09 9.72
C TRP A 499 -7.01 -5.15 9.25
N GLY A 500 -7.18 -6.21 10.04
CA GLY A 500 -8.03 -7.34 9.67
C GLY A 500 -7.30 -8.51 9.02
N ILE A 501 -6.02 -8.34 8.64
CA ILE A 501 -5.20 -9.40 8.06
C ILE A 501 -4.49 -10.17 9.18
N ALA A 502 -4.80 -11.46 9.29
CA ALA A 502 -4.08 -12.37 10.17
C ALA A 502 -2.88 -12.98 9.41
N GLY A 503 -1.72 -12.36 9.56
CA GLY A 503 -0.56 -12.68 8.74
C GLY A 503 0.76 -12.17 9.26
N TYR A 504 1.80 -12.42 8.48
CA TYR A 504 3.13 -11.89 8.71
C TYR A 504 3.19 -10.39 8.40
N MET A 505 4.03 -9.66 9.15
CA MET A 505 4.43 -8.30 8.77
C MET A 505 5.14 -8.34 7.40
N PRO A 506 5.06 -7.27 6.59
CA PRO A 506 5.63 -7.26 5.24
C PRO A 506 7.08 -7.71 5.14
N ALA A 507 7.95 -7.23 6.03
CA ALA A 507 9.36 -7.62 6.04
C ALA A 507 9.55 -9.13 6.30
N SER A 508 8.79 -9.71 7.22
CA SER A 508 8.82 -11.15 7.53
C SER A 508 8.34 -12.00 6.34
N ALA A 509 7.21 -11.61 5.73
CA ALA A 509 6.66 -12.29 4.56
C ALA A 509 7.66 -12.30 3.39
N GLN A 510 8.29 -11.16 3.12
CA GLN A 510 9.30 -11.02 2.06
C GLN A 510 10.54 -11.87 2.33
N LYS A 511 11.03 -11.92 3.59
CA LYS A 511 12.15 -12.80 4.00
C LYS A 511 11.80 -14.27 3.80
N LEU A 512 10.61 -14.71 4.21
CA LEU A 512 10.16 -16.09 4.03
C LEU A 512 10.06 -16.46 2.55
N VAL A 513 9.41 -15.63 1.72
CA VAL A 513 9.28 -15.90 0.27
C VAL A 513 10.63 -15.86 -0.44
N ARG A 514 11.53 -14.94 -0.08
CA ARG A 514 12.93 -14.93 -0.55
C ARG A 514 13.58 -16.29 -0.30
N ASN A 515 13.45 -16.79 0.92
CA ASN A 515 14.08 -18.04 1.31
C ASN A 515 13.41 -19.25 0.63
N ILE A 516 12.10 -19.25 0.43
CA ILE A 516 11.40 -20.29 -0.32
C ILE A 516 11.88 -20.32 -1.78
N ILE A 517 12.02 -19.17 -2.43
CA ILE A 517 12.58 -19.08 -3.79
C ILE A 517 14.03 -19.60 -3.81
N GLY A 518 14.87 -19.17 -2.86
CA GLY A 518 16.25 -19.64 -2.74
C GLY A 518 16.36 -21.15 -2.52
N TYR A 519 15.47 -21.70 -1.69
CA TYR A 519 15.36 -23.14 -1.45
C TYR A 519 15.03 -23.89 -2.74
N VAL A 520 14.00 -23.46 -3.47
CA VAL A 520 13.60 -24.09 -4.73
C VAL A 520 14.72 -24.03 -5.78
N ILE A 521 15.42 -22.90 -5.92
CA ILE A 521 16.56 -22.78 -6.83
C ILE A 521 17.65 -23.79 -6.46
N ALA A 522 17.99 -23.92 -5.18
CA ALA A 522 19.04 -24.82 -4.72
C ALA A 522 18.67 -26.31 -4.95
N GLU A 523 17.42 -26.69 -4.68
CA GLU A 523 16.93 -28.06 -4.92
C GLU A 523 16.88 -28.37 -6.42
N HIS A 524 16.44 -27.42 -7.25
CA HIS A 524 16.28 -27.62 -8.68
C HIS A 524 17.63 -27.76 -9.41
N VAL A 525 18.66 -27.00 -9.00
CA VAL A 525 20.03 -27.14 -9.53
C VAL A 525 20.66 -28.47 -9.10
N SER A 526 20.28 -29.00 -7.94
CA SER A 526 20.84 -30.23 -7.37
C SER A 526 20.13 -31.51 -7.84
N ALA A 527 19.01 -31.40 -8.55
CA ALA A 527 18.26 -32.57 -9.01
C ALA A 527 19.03 -33.26 -10.16
N PRO A 528 19.34 -34.58 -10.06
CA PRO A 528 19.88 -35.32 -11.19
C PRO A 528 18.87 -35.26 -12.34
N ARG A 529 19.31 -34.77 -13.51
CA ARG A 529 18.52 -34.86 -14.75
C ARG A 529 18.38 -36.34 -15.07
N VAL A 530 17.27 -36.96 -14.67
CA VAL A 530 16.91 -38.29 -15.15
C VAL A 530 16.64 -38.13 -16.63
N ILE A 531 17.64 -38.45 -17.45
CA ILE A 531 17.43 -38.73 -18.87
C ILE A 531 16.67 -40.05 -18.87
N GLU A 532 15.34 -39.99 -18.92
CA GLU A 532 14.57 -41.16 -19.32
C GLU A 532 14.96 -41.46 -20.77
N ASN A 533 15.84 -42.46 -20.93
CA ASN A 533 16.10 -43.10 -22.21
C ASN A 533 14.80 -43.76 -22.67
N ALA A 534 13.97 -43.00 -23.38
CA ALA A 534 12.91 -43.56 -24.18
C ALA A 534 13.52 -44.23 -25.43
N ALA A 535 13.62 -45.56 -25.34
CA ALA A 535 13.63 -46.52 -26.44
C ALA A 535 14.73 -46.38 -27.52
N ALA A 536 15.73 -47.26 -27.43
CA ALA A 536 16.36 -47.85 -28.61
C ALA A 536 16.44 -49.38 -28.44
N ARG A 537 15.56 -50.05 -29.18
CA ARG A 537 15.45 -51.50 -29.49
C ARG A 537 14.87 -52.42 -28.44
#